data_AF-A0A7S3YNN6-F1
#
_entry.id   AF-A0A7S3YNN6-F1
#
_cell.length_a   1.000
_cell.length_b   1.000
_cell.length_c   1.000
_cell.angle_alpha   90.00
_cell.angle_beta   90.00
_cell.angle_gamma   90.00
#
_symmetry.space_group_name_H-M   'P 1'
#
loop_
_entity.id
_entity.type
_entity.pdbx_description
1 polymer ?
#
loop_
_entity_poly.entity_id
_entity_poly.type
_entity_poly.pdbx_seq_one_letter_code
_entity_poly.pdbx_strand_id
1 'polypeptide(L)'
;KTFNFYILNRDQTHLPSFYIVDVPGFGYAEASDKMREQWKTLLNTYLNKRDTLKVVFHLIDSRHGPVGEDNMLMKAVSQNKERVKYVVILTKADADNARVRKGKARSSLMNRTHTALGKAGWNTE
;
A
#
# COMPACT_ATOMS: atom_id res chain seq x y z
N LYS A 1 13.55 6.07 9.91
CA LYS A 1 12.55 6.40 8.86
C LYS A 1 11.29 6.91 9.56
N THR A 2 10.79 8.10 9.20
CA THR A 2 9.64 8.78 9.84
C THR A 2 8.50 8.96 8.85
N PHE A 3 7.28 9.15 9.35
CA PHE A 3 6.11 9.47 8.53
C PHE A 3 6.09 10.97 8.28
N ASN A 4 5.82 11.38 7.03
CA ASN A 4 5.66 12.78 6.68
C ASN A 4 4.18 13.10 6.54
N PHE A 5 3.73 14.19 7.16
CA PHE A 5 2.32 14.58 7.17
C PHE A 5 2.13 15.89 6.42
N TYR A 6 1.28 15.87 5.40
CA TYR A 6 0.95 17.03 4.58
C TYR A 6 -0.53 17.36 4.80
N ILE A 7 -0.82 18.58 5.24
CA ILE A 7 -2.19 19.07 5.36
C ILE A 7 -2.61 19.71 4.04
N LEU A 8 -3.76 19.30 3.52
CA LEU A 8 -4.40 19.90 2.35
C LEU A 8 -5.61 20.70 2.77
N ASN A 9 -5.91 21.75 1.99
CA ASN A 9 -7.07 22.63 2.15
C ASN A 9 -7.16 23.35 3.51
N ARG A 10 -6.04 23.49 4.24
CA ARG A 10 -6.01 24.07 5.60
C ARG A 10 -6.80 25.37 5.74
N ASP A 11 -6.62 26.28 4.78
CA ASP A 11 -7.22 27.61 4.81
C ASP A 11 -8.36 27.77 3.78
N GLN A 12 -8.81 26.67 3.18
CA GLN A 12 -9.88 26.65 2.18
C GLN A 12 -11.21 26.36 2.86
N THR A 13 -11.99 27.39 3.17
CA THR A 13 -13.26 27.26 3.93
C THR A 13 -14.37 26.50 3.20
N HIS A 14 -14.27 26.39 1.87
CA HIS A 14 -15.25 25.71 1.01
C HIS A 14 -14.88 24.24 0.71
N LEU A 15 -13.73 23.75 1.20
CA LEU A 15 -13.27 22.37 1.00
C LEU A 15 -12.90 21.73 2.34
N PRO A 16 -13.08 20.41 2.50
CA PRO A 16 -12.63 19.73 3.71
C PRO A 16 -11.09 19.74 3.79
N SER A 17 -10.57 20.05 4.99
CA SER A 17 -9.16 19.87 5.35
C SER A 17 -8.87 18.41 5.70
N PHE A 18 -7.75 17.88 5.20
CA PHE A 18 -7.32 16.51 5.53
C PHE A 18 -5.81 16.35 5.41
N TYR A 19 -5.31 15.24 5.94
CA TYR A 19 -3.89 14.89 5.83
C TYR A 19 -3.67 13.83 4.75
N ILE A 20 -2.66 14.05 3.91
CA ILE A 20 -1.98 12.98 3.19
C ILE A 20 -0.72 12.64 3.97
N VAL A 21 -0.51 11.35 4.21
CA VAL A 21 0.61 10.85 5.00
C VAL A 21 1.48 10.01 4.10
N ASP A 22 2.71 10.47 3.90
CA ASP A 22 3.74 9.71 3.19
C ASP A 22 4.45 8.82 4.19
N VAL A 23 4.32 7.52 3.95
CA VAL A 23 4.90 6.47 4.77
C VAL A 23 6.21 6.07 4.12
N PRO A 24 7.33 6.05 4.87
CA PRO A 24 8.62 5.80 4.29
C PRO A 24 8.65 4.42 3.65
N GLY A 25 8.92 4.39 2.34
CA GLY A 25 8.96 3.18 1.55
C GLY A 25 9.94 2.16 2.13
N PHE A 26 9.56 0.90 2.04
CA PHE A 26 10.36 -0.21 2.57
C PHE A 26 11.74 -0.31 1.96
N GLY A 27 11.92 0.23 0.75
CA GLY A 27 13.16 0.10 0.01
C GLY A 27 13.32 -1.33 -0.50
N TYR A 28 13.73 -1.42 -1.76
CA TYR A 28 14.17 -2.68 -2.37
C TYR A 28 15.53 -3.14 -1.80
N ALA A 29 16.29 -2.23 -1.17
CA ALA A 29 17.57 -2.52 -0.54
C ALA A 29 17.38 -3.23 0.81
N GLU A 30 18.20 -4.26 1.05
CA GLU A 30 18.20 -5.10 2.25
C GLU A 30 18.07 -4.30 3.54
N ALA A 31 16.83 -4.21 4.04
CA ALA A 31 16.58 -3.79 5.40
C ALA A 31 16.98 -4.93 6.32
N SER A 32 17.79 -4.65 7.35
CA SER A 32 18.07 -5.64 8.40
C SER A 32 16.76 -6.10 9.06
N ASP A 33 16.75 -7.33 9.58
CA ASP A 33 15.54 -7.89 10.21
C ASP A 33 15.02 -7.02 11.36
N LYS A 34 15.94 -6.42 12.13
CA LYS A 34 15.60 -5.43 13.16
C LYS A 34 14.85 -4.22 12.59
N MET A 35 15.27 -3.70 11.44
CA MET A 35 14.60 -2.58 10.81
C MET A 35 13.22 -2.97 10.25
N ARG A 36 13.08 -4.19 9.71
CA ARG A 36 11.78 -4.74 9.29
C ARG A 36 10.81 -4.86 10.48
N GLU A 37 11.28 -5.34 11.62
CA GLU A 37 10.47 -5.49 12.83
C GLU A 37 10.03 -4.14 13.41
N GLN A 38 10.95 -3.19 13.55
CA GLN A 38 10.63 -1.83 13.99
C GLN A 38 9.58 -1.19 13.09
N TRP A 39 9.69 -1.41 11.78
CA TRP A 39 8.73 -0.91 10.82
C TRP A 39 7.36 -1.57 10.97
N LYS A 40 7.30 -2.90 11.14
CA LYS A 40 6.03 -3.62 11.39
C LYS A 40 5.32 -3.05 12.61
N THR A 41 6.07 -2.82 13.69
CA THR A 41 5.55 -2.22 14.92
C THR A 41 5.03 -0.81 14.67
N LEU A 42 5.77 0.03 13.93
CA LEU A 42 5.37 1.39 13.60
C LEU A 42 4.08 1.42 12.76
N LEU A 43 4.02 0.62 11.69
CA LEU A 43 2.84 0.51 10.84
C LEU A 43 1.64 0.03 11.64
N ASN A 44 1.76 -1.09 12.36
CA ASN A 44 0.65 -1.65 13.14
C ASN A 44 0.14 -0.65 14.18
N THR A 45 1.06 0.06 14.84
CA THR A 45 0.69 1.12 15.79
C THR A 45 -0.08 2.23 15.09
N TYR A 46 0.37 2.68 13.92
CA TYR A 46 -0.31 3.72 13.16
C TYR A 46 -1.70 3.29 12.68
N LEU A 47 -1.81 2.11 12.06
CA LEU A 47 -3.09 1.57 11.58
C LEU A 47 -4.10 1.40 12.71
N ASN A 48 -3.66 0.90 13.87
CA ASN A 48 -4.57 0.59 14.98
C ASN A 48 -4.93 1.83 15.82
N LYS A 49 -4.01 2.78 16.00
CA LYS A 49 -4.25 3.95 16.87
C LYS A 49 -4.79 5.18 16.14
N ARG A 50 -4.70 5.24 14.81
CA ARG A 50 -5.12 6.42 14.04
C ARG A 50 -6.58 6.30 13.60
N ASP A 51 -7.51 6.65 14.48
CA ASP A 51 -8.96 6.57 14.21
C ASP A 51 -9.44 7.44 13.04
N THR A 52 -8.68 8.50 12.73
CA THR A 52 -8.95 9.39 11.59
C THR A 52 -8.45 8.86 10.24
N LEU A 53 -7.69 7.75 10.22
CA LEU A 53 -7.28 7.10 8.98
C LEU A 53 -8.51 6.57 8.23
N LYS A 54 -8.69 7.00 6.98
CA LYS A 54 -9.83 6.58 6.14
C LYS A 54 -9.44 5.68 4.97
N VAL A 55 -8.29 5.95 4.35
CA VAL A 55 -7.86 5.23 3.15
C VAL A 55 -6.37 4.94 3.23
N VAL A 56 -5.96 3.74 2.82
CA VAL A 56 -4.57 3.38 2.58
C VAL A 56 -4.39 3.09 1.10
N PHE A 57 -3.48 3.84 0.47
CA PHE A 57 -3.03 3.59 -0.90
C PHE A 57 -1.73 2.79 -0.86
N HIS A 58 -1.77 1.56 -1.37
CA HIS A 58 -0.62 0.68 -1.46
C HIS A 58 -0.07 0.67 -2.88
N LEU A 59 1.08 1.30 -3.06
CA LEU A 59 1.73 1.43 -4.35
C LEU A 59 2.63 0.22 -4.62
N ILE A 60 2.30 -0.56 -5.65
CA ILE A 60 3.07 -1.73 -6.09
C ILE A 60 3.64 -1.44 -7.47
N ASP A 61 4.93 -1.71 -7.69
CA ASP A 61 5.57 -1.55 -9.00
C ASP A 61 5.05 -2.63 -9.97
N SER A 62 4.32 -2.22 -11.02
CA SER A 62 3.68 -3.15 -11.96
C SER A 62 4.67 -4.04 -12.72
N ARG A 63 5.95 -3.66 -12.77
CA ARG A 63 7.00 -4.43 -13.45
C ARG A 63 7.35 -5.71 -12.70
N HIS A 64 7.22 -5.68 -11.38
CA HIS A 64 7.55 -6.80 -10.50
C HIS A 64 6.29 -7.46 -9.94
N GLY A 65 5.23 -6.68 -9.70
CA GLY A 65 4.04 -7.08 -8.95
C GLY A 65 4.31 -7.28 -7.46
N PRO A 66 3.37 -7.90 -6.72
CA PRO A 66 3.49 -8.02 -5.27
C PRO A 66 4.73 -8.83 -4.86
N VAL A 67 5.49 -8.31 -3.89
CA VAL A 67 6.63 -8.97 -3.23
C VAL A 67 6.30 -9.37 -1.79
N GLY A 68 7.26 -9.93 -1.06
CA GLY A 68 7.05 -10.45 0.31
C GLY A 68 6.51 -9.39 1.28
N GLU A 69 7.10 -8.19 1.24
CA GLU A 69 6.73 -7.03 2.04
C GLU A 69 5.30 -6.56 1.75
N ASP A 70 4.86 -6.66 0.50
CA ASP A 70 3.50 -6.29 0.10
C ASP A 70 2.47 -7.19 0.78
N ASN A 71 2.74 -8.50 0.89
CA ASN A 71 1.87 -9.44 1.59
C ASN A 71 1.74 -9.08 3.08
N MET A 72 2.83 -8.61 3.69
CA MET A 72 2.83 -8.18 5.09
C MET A 72 1.93 -6.96 5.29
N LEU A 73 2.05 -5.97 4.41
CA LEU A 73 1.23 -4.77 4.46
C LEU A 73 -0.25 -5.08 4.18
N MET A 74 -0.54 -5.90 3.16
CA MET A 74 -1.92 -6.32 2.85
C MET A 74 -2.59 -6.99 4.07
N LYS A 75 -1.86 -7.84 4.79
CA LYS A 75 -2.35 -8.52 5.99
C LYS A 75 -2.50 -7.57 7.19
N ALA A 76 -1.59 -6.62 7.37
CA ALA A 76 -1.68 -5.64 8.46
C ALA A 76 -2.90 -4.72 8.28
N VAL A 77 -3.15 -4.25 7.05
CA VAL A 77 -4.32 -3.38 6.80
C VAL A 77 -5.63 -4.16 6.87
N SER A 78 -5.66 -5.45 6.51
CA SER A 78 -6.89 -6.25 6.56
C SER A 78 -7.46 -6.43 7.97
N GLN A 79 -6.63 -6.31 9.01
CA GLN A 79 -7.06 -6.28 10.40
C GLN A 79 -7.94 -5.06 10.74
N ASN A 80 -7.90 -4.02 9.91
CA ASN A 80 -8.65 -2.77 10.06
C ASN A 80 -9.69 -2.56 8.93
N LYS A 81 -10.05 -3.62 8.19
CA LYS A 81 -10.88 -3.54 6.97
C LYS A 81 -12.28 -2.94 7.17
N GLU A 82 -12.81 -2.97 8.38
CA GLU A 82 -14.11 -2.37 8.71
C GLU A 82 -14.06 -0.84 8.79
N ARG A 83 -12.87 -0.28 9.08
CA ARG A 83 -12.68 1.16 9.31
C ARG A 83 -11.89 1.85 8.20
N VAL A 84 -11.02 1.11 7.51
CA VAL A 84 -10.07 1.65 6.55
C VAL A 84 -10.31 1.07 5.17
N LYS A 85 -10.58 1.95 4.19
CA LYS A 85 -10.61 1.57 2.78
C LYS A 85 -9.19 1.27 2.30
N TYR A 86 -9.01 0.17 1.59
CA TYR A 86 -7.72 -0.22 1.04
C TYR A 86 -7.73 -0.20 -0.48
N VAL A 87 -6.76 0.47 -1.08
CA VAL A 87 -6.63 0.63 -2.53
C VAL A 87 -5.23 0.24 -2.95
N VAL A 88 -5.10 -0.82 -3.74
CA VAL A 88 -3.84 -1.19 -4.37
C VAL A 88 -3.72 -0.45 -5.70
N ILE A 89 -2.59 0.23 -5.91
CA ILE A 89 -2.29 0.96 -7.13
C ILE A 89 -1.05 0.34 -7.77
N LEU A 90 -1.23 -0.21 -8.98
CA LEU A 90 -0.14 -0.72 -9.79
C LEU A 90 0.51 0.46 -10.54
N THR A 91 1.69 0.86 -10.07
CA THR A 91 2.45 2.02 -10.54
C THR A 91 3.37 1.66 -11.72
N LYS A 92 3.91 2.69 -12.39
CA LYS A 92 4.81 2.54 -13.56
C LYS A 92 4.20 1.74 -14.70
N ALA A 93 2.90 1.92 -14.94
CA ALA A 93 2.18 1.21 -15.99
C ALA A 93 2.64 1.61 -17.41
N ASP A 94 3.31 2.76 -17.53
CA ASP A 94 3.98 3.26 -18.72
C ASP A 94 5.27 2.49 -19.05
N ALA A 95 5.88 1.83 -18.07
CA ALA A 95 7.15 1.16 -18.27
C ALA A 95 6.97 -0.03 -19.25
N ASP A 96 7.56 0.15 -20.43
CA ASP A 96 7.54 -0.75 -21.59
C ASP A 96 8.26 -2.07 -21.30
N ASN A 97 7.70 -2.90 -20.42
CA ASN A 97 8.17 -4.26 -20.26
C ASN A 97 7.68 -5.07 -21.46
N ALA A 98 8.61 -5.62 -22.24
CA ALA A 98 8.33 -6.65 -23.24
C ALA A 98 7.50 -7.83 -22.66
N ARG A 99 7.54 -8.02 -21.33
CA ARG A 99 6.64 -8.90 -20.58
C ARG A 99 5.20 -8.38 -20.51
N VAL A 100 4.95 -7.13 -20.10
CA VAL A 100 3.61 -6.55 -19.84
C VAL A 100 2.82 -6.26 -21.14
N ARG A 101 3.50 -6.04 -22.27
CA ARG A 101 2.90 -5.68 -23.57
C ARG A 101 2.00 -6.76 -24.20
N LYS A 102 2.06 -8.00 -23.73
CA LYS A 102 1.13 -9.07 -24.15
C LYS A 102 0.01 -9.14 -23.13
N GLY A 103 -1.26 -9.03 -23.55
CA GLY A 103 -2.43 -9.05 -22.65
C GLY A 103 -2.39 -10.13 -21.55
N LYS A 104 -1.75 -11.29 -21.82
CA LYS A 104 -1.45 -12.34 -20.84
C LYS A 104 -0.72 -11.86 -19.58
N ALA A 105 0.23 -10.93 -19.68
CA ALA A 105 1.03 -10.49 -18.53
C ALA A 105 0.29 -9.49 -17.64
N ARG A 106 -0.55 -8.62 -18.22
CA ARG A 106 -1.45 -7.77 -17.42
C ARG A 106 -2.43 -8.63 -16.62
N SER A 107 -3.08 -9.60 -17.27
CA SER A 107 -3.97 -10.55 -16.60
C SER A 107 -3.24 -11.37 -15.54
N SER A 108 -2.01 -11.83 -15.81
CA SER A 108 -1.18 -12.54 -14.83
C SER A 108 -0.83 -11.69 -13.61
N LEU A 109 -0.44 -10.42 -13.81
CA LEU A 109 -0.15 -9.48 -12.73
C LEU A 109 -1.40 -9.23 -11.87
N MET A 110 -2.55 -9.02 -12.51
CA MET A 110 -3.82 -8.82 -11.82
C MET A 110 -4.21 -10.05 -11.01
N ASN A 111 -4.14 -11.25 -11.61
CA ASN A 111 -4.43 -12.51 -10.91
C ASN A 111 -3.51 -12.72 -9.70
N ARG A 112 -2.21 -12.44 -9.84
CA ARG A 112 -1.26 -12.51 -8.72
C ARG A 112 -1.60 -11.51 -7.62
N THR A 113 -2.02 -10.30 -7.98
CA THR A 113 -2.41 -9.26 -7.03
C THR A 113 -3.69 -9.64 -6.29
N HIS A 114 -4.72 -10.11 -7.01
CA HIS A 114 -5.95 -10.64 -6.41
C HIS A 114 -5.67 -11.84 -5.51
N THR A 115 -4.80 -12.77 -5.93
CA THR A 115 -4.40 -13.92 -5.11
C THR A 115 -3.71 -13.48 -3.81
N ALA A 116 -2.80 -12.51 -3.87
CA ALA A 116 -2.12 -11.98 -2.70
C ALA A 116 -3.10 -11.30 -1.73
N LEU A 117 -4.02 -10.50 -2.26
CA LEU A 117 -5.08 -9.85 -1.49
C LEU A 117 -6.01 -10.87 -0.82
N GLY A 118 -6.44 -11.90 -1.55
CA GLY A 118 -7.27 -12.99 -1.00
C GLY A 118 -6.57 -13.74 0.13
N LYS A 119 -5.27 -14.06 -0.03
CA LYS A 119 -4.45 -14.66 1.04
C LYS A 119 -4.32 -13.75 2.27
N ALA A 120 -4.40 -12.44 2.08
CA ALA A 120 -4.38 -11.46 3.16
C ALA A 120 -5.77 -11.21 3.78
N GLY A 121 -6.84 -11.83 3.29
CA GLY A 121 -8.19 -11.74 3.85
C GLY A 121 -9.06 -10.62 3.26
N TRP A 122 -8.71 -10.10 2.09
CA TRP A 122 -9.52 -9.14 1.33
C TRP A 122 -10.48 -9.88 0.38
N ASN A 123 -11.73 -9.43 0.28
CA ASN A 123 -12.58 -9.81 -0.84
C ASN A 123 -12.10 -9.05 -2.09
N THR A 124 -12.00 -9.75 -3.20
CA THR A 124 -11.47 -9.23 -4.45
C THR A 124 -12.41 -9.40 -5.63
N GLU A 125 -13.67 -9.77 -5.36
CA GLU A 125 -14.77 -9.76 -6.32
C GLU A 125 -15.03 -8.37 -6.93
#